data_AF-A0ABD2SJX4-F1
#
_entry.id   AF-A0ABD2SJX4-F1
#
_cell.length_a   1.000
_cell.length_b   1.000
_cell.length_c   1.000
_cell.angle_alpha   90.00
_cell.angle_beta   90.00
_cell.angle_gamma   90.00
#
_symmetry.space_group_name_H-M   'P 1'
#
loop_
_entity.id
_entity.type
_entity.pdbx_description
1 polymer ?
#
loop_
_entity_poly.entity_id
_entity_poly.type
_entity_poly.pdbx_seq_one_letter_code
_entity_poly.pdbx_strand_id
1 'polypeptide(L)'
;MWPLLKAGGGSGTDKDFAIVANLSARVGSIGDNALGGWHSYRASKTALNQLTKNVSVEFARKKDPIICILLHPGTVDTDLSQPFQRNVPKEKLFTKEFSVQKLLSIMNNTKRCDNGKFFAWDGQEIPW
;
A
#
# COMPACT_ATOMS: atom_id res chain seq x y z
N MET A 1 -11.95 2.88 19.94
CA MET A 1 -12.17 3.45 18.60
C MET A 1 -11.80 2.49 17.45
N TRP A 2 -11.81 1.14 17.58
CA TRP A 2 -11.71 0.21 16.42
C TRP A 2 -12.42 -1.16 16.63
N PRO A 3 -13.67 -1.23 17.12
CA PRO A 3 -14.25 -2.52 17.52
C PRO A 3 -14.37 -3.54 16.37
N LEU A 4 -14.71 -3.07 15.17
CA LEU A 4 -14.90 -3.93 13.99
C LEU A 4 -13.60 -4.54 13.47
N LEU A 5 -12.49 -3.79 13.48
CA LEU A 5 -11.19 -4.33 13.07
C LEU A 5 -10.63 -5.31 14.11
N LYS A 6 -10.95 -5.09 15.40
CA LYS A 6 -10.52 -5.96 16.51
C LYS A 6 -11.26 -7.28 16.57
N ALA A 7 -12.46 -7.37 16.00
CA ALA A 7 -13.13 -8.66 15.78
C ALA A 7 -12.23 -9.61 14.96
N GLY A 8 -11.28 -9.06 14.19
CA GLY A 8 -10.35 -9.83 13.38
C GLY A 8 -11.05 -10.47 12.18
N GLY A 9 -10.31 -11.27 11.41
CA GLY A 9 -10.91 -12.13 10.39
C GLY A 9 -11.67 -13.31 11.02
N GLY A 10 -12.27 -14.16 10.19
CA GLY A 10 -13.07 -15.31 10.63
C GLY A 10 -14.49 -15.35 10.07
N SER A 11 -15.10 -14.21 9.75
CA SER A 11 -16.35 -14.15 8.98
C SER A 11 -16.06 -13.70 7.54
N GLY A 12 -16.04 -14.64 6.59
CA GLY A 12 -15.82 -14.35 5.16
C GLY A 12 -14.35 -14.31 4.72
N THR A 13 -13.40 -14.69 5.59
CA THR A 13 -11.98 -14.86 5.24
C THR A 13 -11.33 -15.91 6.13
N ASP A 14 -10.39 -16.68 5.58
CA ASP A 14 -9.57 -17.67 6.30
C ASP A 14 -8.48 -17.05 7.18
N LYS A 15 -8.36 -15.72 7.20
CA LYS A 15 -7.37 -15.00 8.01
C LYS A 15 -7.86 -14.81 9.43
N ASP A 16 -6.95 -14.89 10.39
CA ASP A 16 -7.16 -14.64 11.82
C ASP A 16 -6.84 -13.18 12.23
N PHE A 17 -6.73 -12.28 11.25
CA PHE A 17 -6.48 -10.85 11.44
C PHE A 17 -7.18 -10.02 10.35
N ALA A 18 -7.45 -8.75 10.67
CA ALA A 18 -7.91 -7.75 9.72
C ALA A 18 -6.72 -7.08 8.99
N ILE A 19 -6.95 -6.64 7.74
CA ILE A 19 -5.96 -5.93 6.94
C ILE A 19 -6.43 -4.50 6.72
N VAL A 20 -5.58 -3.53 7.09
CA VAL A 20 -5.72 -2.13 6.67
C VAL A 20 -4.70 -1.88 5.57
N ALA A 21 -5.17 -1.75 4.33
CA ALA A 21 -4.32 -1.49 3.17
C ALA A 21 -4.48 -0.04 2.70
N ASN A 22 -3.39 0.73 2.77
CA ASN A 22 -3.38 2.14 2.34
C ASN A 22 -2.77 2.27 0.94
N LEU A 23 -3.50 2.90 0.02
CA LEU A 23 -3.00 3.19 -1.33
C LEU A 23 -1.95 4.31 -1.30
N SER A 24 -0.69 3.92 -1.38
CA SER A 24 0.45 4.82 -1.47
C SER A 24 0.98 4.89 -2.91
N ALA A 25 2.17 5.46 -3.09
CA ALA A 25 2.87 5.52 -4.35
C ALA A 25 4.37 5.35 -4.12
N ARG A 26 5.08 4.70 -5.07
CA ARG A 26 6.53 4.52 -4.99
C ARG A 26 7.29 5.83 -4.78
N VAL A 27 6.77 6.94 -5.31
CA VAL A 27 7.33 8.29 -5.10
C VAL A 27 7.31 8.78 -3.65
N GLY A 28 6.53 8.14 -2.76
CA GLY A 28 6.53 8.38 -1.32
C GLY A 28 7.63 7.64 -0.56
N SER A 29 8.40 6.78 -1.24
CA SER A 29 9.65 6.20 -0.72
C SER A 29 10.77 7.24 -0.77
N ILE A 30 11.40 7.51 0.37
CA ILE A 30 12.56 8.38 0.50
C ILE A 30 13.80 7.64 -0.02
N GLY A 31 13.98 6.36 0.33
CA GLY A 31 15.12 5.54 -0.05
C GLY A 31 15.18 5.20 -1.55
N ASP A 32 14.05 5.23 -2.24
CA ASP A 32 13.96 5.06 -3.71
C ASP A 32 13.98 6.41 -4.47
N ASN A 33 14.18 7.53 -3.78
CA ASN A 33 14.07 8.86 -4.40
C ASN A 33 15.38 9.31 -5.07
N ALA A 34 15.55 8.96 -6.36
CA ALA A 34 16.68 9.42 -7.19
C ALA A 34 16.35 10.59 -8.13
N LEU A 35 15.08 11.03 -8.21
CA LEU A 35 14.60 11.98 -9.24
C LEU A 35 14.07 13.30 -8.67
N GLY A 36 13.54 13.32 -7.44
CA GLY A 36 12.91 14.52 -6.87
C GLY A 36 11.60 14.94 -7.53
N GLY A 37 11.28 16.24 -7.48
CA GLY A 37 10.04 16.85 -7.99
C GLY A 37 8.78 16.43 -7.23
N TRP A 38 7.60 16.88 -7.70
CA TRP A 38 6.29 16.49 -7.17
C TRP A 38 6.17 16.67 -5.65
N HIS A 39 6.75 17.74 -5.11
CA HIS A 39 7.03 17.91 -3.68
C HIS A 39 5.80 17.66 -2.79
N SER A 40 4.66 18.29 -3.10
CA SER A 40 3.43 18.14 -2.31
C SER A 40 2.89 16.71 -2.36
N TYR A 41 2.86 16.09 -3.54
CA TYR A 41 2.38 14.71 -3.70
C TYR A 41 3.29 13.72 -2.98
N ARG A 42 4.62 13.83 -3.16
CA ARG A 42 5.61 13.01 -2.45
C ARG A 42 5.47 13.16 -0.94
N ALA A 43 5.49 14.40 -0.43
CA ALA A 43 5.35 14.67 1.00
C ALA A 43 4.06 14.06 1.57
N SER A 44 2.94 14.16 0.84
CA SER A 44 1.67 13.55 1.28
C SER A 44 1.73 12.03 1.37
N LYS A 45 2.39 11.38 0.39
CA LYS A 45 2.54 9.91 0.36
C LYS A 45 3.55 9.42 1.38
N THR A 46 4.63 10.14 1.60
CA THR A 46 5.58 9.88 2.69
C THR A 46 4.92 10.06 4.07
N ALA A 47 4.07 11.07 4.26
CA ALA A 47 3.32 11.23 5.51
C ALA A 47 2.32 10.08 5.73
N LEU A 48 1.60 9.65 4.69
CA LEU A 48 0.74 8.46 4.74
C LEU A 48 1.53 7.20 5.10
N ASN A 49 2.72 7.04 4.52
CA ASN A 49 3.64 5.95 4.81
C ASN A 49 3.99 5.93 6.31
N GLN A 50 4.45 7.06 6.86
CA GLN A 50 4.79 7.20 8.27
C GLN A 50 3.59 6.92 9.20
N LEU A 51 2.42 7.47 8.87
CA LEU A 51 1.20 7.26 9.66
C LEU A 51 0.82 5.78 9.70
N THR A 52 0.89 5.09 8.56
CA THR A 52 0.62 3.65 8.47
C THR A 52 1.62 2.85 9.30
N LYS A 53 2.90 3.23 9.27
CA LYS A 53 3.93 2.59 10.09
C LYS A 53 3.65 2.76 11.58
N ASN A 54 3.34 3.97 12.04
CA ASN A 54 3.00 4.22 13.44
C ASN A 54 1.82 3.38 13.90
N VAL A 55 0.72 3.39 13.14
CA VAL A 55 -0.49 2.63 13.48
C VAL A 55 -0.21 1.12 13.50
N SER A 56 0.59 0.61 12.57
CA SER A 56 0.99 -0.80 12.54
C SER A 56 1.72 -1.23 13.82
N VAL A 57 2.57 -0.37 14.36
CA VAL A 57 3.34 -0.59 15.59
C VAL A 57 2.42 -0.49 16.81
N GLU A 58 1.51 0.47 16.82
CA GLU A 58 0.54 0.63 17.91
C GLU A 58 -0.40 -0.57 18.04
N PHE A 59 -0.94 -1.08 16.94
CA PHE A 59 -1.80 -2.27 16.97
C PHE A 59 -1.03 -3.51 17.40
N ALA A 60 0.19 -3.71 16.91
CA ALA A 60 1.05 -4.81 17.35
C ALA A 60 1.34 -4.74 18.86
N ARG A 61 1.69 -3.55 19.38
CA ARG A 61 1.94 -3.34 20.82
C ARG A 61 0.69 -3.61 21.67
N LYS A 62 -0.50 -3.26 21.17
CA LYS A 62 -1.79 -3.54 21.83
C LYS A 62 -2.25 -5.00 21.66
N LYS A 63 -1.52 -5.82 20.89
CA LYS A 63 -1.91 -7.18 20.50
C LYS A 63 -3.27 -7.24 19.78
N ASP A 64 -3.62 -6.18 19.07
CA ASP A 64 -4.81 -6.17 18.23
C ASP A 64 -4.56 -7.05 17.00
N PRO A 65 -5.50 -7.91 16.57
CA PRO A 65 -5.34 -8.80 15.41
C PRO A 65 -5.52 -8.02 14.10
N ILE A 66 -4.71 -6.99 13.89
CA ILE A 66 -4.79 -6.07 12.76
C ILE A 66 -3.37 -5.89 12.23
N ILE A 67 -3.22 -6.01 10.91
CA ILE A 67 -2.00 -5.61 10.22
C ILE A 67 -2.27 -4.43 9.30
N CYS A 68 -1.29 -3.56 9.14
CA CYS A 68 -1.37 -2.42 8.24
C CYS A 68 -0.30 -2.54 7.17
N ILE A 69 -0.67 -2.37 5.91
CA ILE A 69 0.26 -2.43 4.78
C ILE A 69 0.05 -1.23 3.86
N LEU A 70 1.10 -0.89 3.11
CA LEU A 70 1.04 0.11 2.05
C LEU A 70 1.10 -0.59 0.71
N LEU A 71 0.33 -0.10 -0.26
CA LEU A 71 0.26 -0.65 -1.61
C LEU A 71 0.54 0.44 -2.64
N HIS A 72 1.50 0.20 -3.53
CA HIS A 72 1.73 1.01 -4.71
C HIS A 72 1.13 0.30 -5.94
N PRO A 73 0.13 0.89 -6.61
CA PRO A 73 -0.59 0.25 -7.72
C PRO A 73 0.19 0.14 -9.04
N GLY A 74 1.41 0.69 -9.12
CA GLY A 74 2.03 1.01 -10.41
C GLY A 74 1.47 2.30 -11.00
N THR A 75 1.70 2.51 -12.29
CA THR A 75 1.10 3.62 -13.03
C THR A 75 -0.17 3.13 -13.71
N VAL A 76 -1.32 3.62 -13.26
CA VAL A 76 -2.64 3.12 -13.68
C VAL A 76 -3.36 4.14 -14.52
N ASP A 77 -3.90 3.72 -15.65
CA ASP A 77 -4.63 4.56 -16.59
C ASP A 77 -5.94 5.11 -15.99
N THR A 78 -5.80 6.30 -15.41
CA THR A 78 -6.77 7.05 -14.61
C THR A 78 -6.55 8.54 -14.83
N ASP A 79 -7.55 9.36 -14.54
CA ASP A 79 -7.49 10.83 -14.62
C ASP A 79 -6.31 11.42 -13.83
N LEU A 80 -5.95 10.81 -12.68
CA LEU A 80 -4.78 11.22 -11.90
C LEU A 80 -3.47 11.06 -12.68
N SER A 81 -3.34 9.95 -13.41
CA SER A 81 -2.12 9.62 -14.15
C SER A 81 -2.05 10.26 -15.54
N GLN A 82 -3.20 10.56 -16.14
CA GLN A 82 -3.34 10.96 -17.55
C GLN A 82 -2.36 12.07 -17.97
N PRO A 83 -2.16 13.15 -17.18
CA PRO A 83 -1.22 14.22 -17.55
C PRO A 83 0.26 13.80 -17.53
N PHE A 84 0.56 12.63 -16.97
CA PHE A 84 1.92 12.18 -16.62
C PHE A 84 2.34 10.88 -17.33
N GLN A 85 1.56 10.40 -18.30
CA GLN A 85 1.82 9.14 -19.01
C GLN A 85 2.88 9.25 -20.12
N ARG A 86 3.31 10.46 -20.49
CA ARG A 86 4.18 10.70 -21.66
C ARG A 86 5.47 9.87 -21.67
N ASN A 87 6.07 9.65 -20.51
CA ASN A 87 7.34 8.91 -20.36
C ASN A 87 7.14 7.52 -19.74
N VAL A 88 5.90 7.05 -19.63
CA VAL A 88 5.60 5.72 -19.09
C VAL A 88 5.73 4.71 -20.22
N PRO A 89 6.60 3.69 -20.09
CA PRO A 89 6.66 2.61 -21.07
C PRO A 89 5.28 1.98 -21.27
N LYS A 90 4.91 1.60 -22.50
CA LYS A 90 3.56 1.09 -22.80
C LYS A 90 3.20 -0.12 -21.94
N GLU A 91 4.18 -0.98 -21.66
CA GLU A 91 4.09 -2.17 -20.81
C GLU A 91 4.06 -1.86 -19.30
N LYS A 92 4.22 -0.60 -18.90
CA LYS A 92 4.19 -0.10 -17.51
C LYS A 92 3.01 0.86 -17.24
N LEU A 93 2.14 1.07 -18.23
CA LEU A 93 0.84 1.73 -18.03
C LEU A 93 -0.23 0.65 -17.91
N PHE A 94 -0.81 0.52 -16.71
CA PHE A 94 -1.73 -0.56 -16.40
C PHE A 94 -3.18 -0.14 -16.53
N THR A 95 -4.05 -1.09 -16.89
CA THR A 95 -5.49 -0.91 -16.72
C THR A 95 -5.86 -0.90 -15.24
N LYS A 96 -7.03 -0.34 -14.93
CA LYS A 96 -7.56 -0.31 -13.56
C LYS A 96 -7.75 -1.74 -13.03
N GLU A 97 -8.28 -2.62 -13.88
CA GLU A 97 -8.57 -4.02 -13.58
C GLU A 97 -7.30 -4.79 -13.24
N PHE A 98 -6.24 -4.63 -14.04
CA PHE A 98 -4.95 -5.28 -13.78
C PHE A 98 -4.38 -4.84 -12.43
N SER A 99 -4.35 -3.53 -12.18
CA SER A 99 -3.85 -2.99 -10.90
C SER A 99 -4.66 -3.54 -9.72
N VAL A 100 -5.98 -3.50 -9.78
CA VAL A 100 -6.85 -3.99 -8.69
C VAL A 100 -6.63 -5.49 -8.46
N GLN A 101 -6.57 -6.31 -9.51
CA GLN A 101 -6.30 -7.74 -9.38
C GLN A 101 -4.96 -8.02 -8.68
N LYS A 102 -3.91 -7.26 -9.03
CA LYS A 102 -2.59 -7.37 -8.40
C LYS A 102 -2.64 -7.00 -6.92
N LEU A 103 -3.28 -5.88 -6.57
CA LEU A 103 -3.40 -5.44 -5.19
C LEU A 103 -4.23 -6.40 -4.33
N LEU A 104 -5.34 -6.91 -4.85
CA LEU A 104 -6.14 -7.93 -4.18
C LEU A 104 -5.35 -9.22 -3.97
N SER A 105 -4.53 -9.62 -4.95
CA SER A 105 -3.64 -10.78 -4.80
C SER A 105 -2.63 -10.58 -3.65
N ILE A 106 -2.04 -9.39 -3.52
CA ILE A 106 -1.12 -9.08 -2.41
C ILE A 106 -1.87 -9.18 -1.07
N MET A 107 -3.03 -8.55 -0.95
CA MET A 107 -3.85 -8.61 0.27
C MET A 107 -4.25 -10.05 0.64
N ASN A 108 -4.59 -10.87 -0.35
CA ASN A 108 -4.95 -12.26 -0.15
C ASN A 108 -3.78 -13.12 0.34
N ASN A 109 -2.54 -12.75 0.00
CA ASN A 109 -1.33 -13.48 0.37
C ASN A 109 -0.57 -12.87 1.55
N THR A 110 -1.03 -11.73 2.09
CA THR A 110 -0.36 -11.03 3.19
C THR A 110 -0.38 -11.88 4.46
N LYS A 111 0.75 -11.89 5.18
CA LYS A 111 0.96 -12.61 6.44
C LYS A 111 1.17 -11.65 7.59
N ARG A 112 1.11 -12.15 8.83
CA ARG A 112 1.37 -11.34 10.05
C ARG A 112 2.75 -10.67 10.03
N CYS A 113 3.77 -11.34 9.48
CA CYS A 113 5.12 -10.80 9.35
C CYS A 113 5.26 -9.65 8.33
N ASP A 114 4.21 -9.39 7.54
CA ASP A 114 4.18 -8.28 6.60
C ASP A 114 3.64 -6.97 7.22
N ASN A 115 3.32 -7.00 8.51
CA ASN A 115 2.81 -5.82 9.21
C ASN A 115 3.77 -4.63 9.11
N GLY A 116 3.26 -3.51 8.60
CA GLY A 116 3.99 -2.28 8.41
C GLY A 116 5.01 -2.35 7.28
N LYS A 117 4.79 -3.19 6.25
CA LYS A 117 5.56 -3.20 5.00
C LYS A 117 4.88 -2.40 3.88
N PHE A 118 5.65 -2.09 2.85
CA PHE A 118 5.21 -1.37 1.66
C PHE A 118 5.48 -2.22 0.41
N PHE A 119 4.44 -2.54 -0.36
CA PHE A 119 4.54 -3.39 -1.54
C PHE A 119 4.20 -2.66 -2.83
N ALA A 120 4.92 -2.98 -3.90
CA ALA A 120 4.52 -2.69 -5.27
C ALA A 120 3.50 -3.72 -5.78
N TRP A 121 2.80 -3.37 -6.86
CA TRP A 121 1.83 -4.23 -7.56
C TRP A 121 2.37 -5.62 -7.96
N ASP A 122 3.68 -5.77 -8.12
CA ASP A 122 4.34 -7.03 -8.44
C ASP A 122 4.72 -7.87 -7.20
N GLY A 123 4.37 -7.39 -6.00
CA GLY A 123 4.67 -8.02 -4.72
C GLY A 123 6.05 -7.69 -4.17
N GLN A 124 6.88 -6.91 -4.88
CA GLN A 124 8.17 -6.48 -4.36
C GLN A 124 8.00 -5.50 -3.20
N GLU A 125 8.81 -5.64 -2.17
CA GLU A 125 8.89 -4.66 -1.08
C GLU A 125 9.58 -3.38 -1.60
N ILE A 126 8.97 -2.22 -1.32
CA ILE A 126 9.51 -0.90 -1.62
C ILE A 126 10.21 -0.39 -0.35
N PRO A 127 11.46 0.10 -0.44
CA PRO A 127 12.14 0.70 0.70
C PRO A 127 11.41 1.95 1.21
N TRP A 128 11.68 2.35 2.44
CA TRP A 128 11.09 3.55 3.05
C TRP A 128 11.66 4.82 2.52
#